data_AF-A0A926KWP3-F1
#
_entry.id   AF-A0A926KWP3-F1
#
_cell.length_a   1.000
_cell.length_b   1.000
_cell.length_c   1.000
_cell.angle_alpha   90.00
_cell.angle_beta   90.00
_cell.angle_gamma   90.00
#
_symmetry.space_group_name_H-M   'P 1'
#
loop_
_entity.id
_entity.type
_entity.pdbx_description
1 polymer ?
#
loop_
_entity_poly.entity_id
_entity_poly.type
_entity_poly.pdbx_seq_one_letter_code
_entity_poly.pdbx_strand_id
1 'polypeptide(L)' 'KKFETLSYLPPLSTEALLKQVDYLIRSKWVPCLEFSKVGFIFREHNASPGYYDGRYWTMWKLPMFGCTDAT' A
#
# COMPACT_ATOMS: atom_id res chain seq x y z
N LYS A 1 -8.69 13.06 6.37
CA LYS A 1 -8.34 12.11 5.29
C LYS A 1 -7.09 11.35 5.70
N LYS A 2 -7.09 10.03 5.55
CA LYS A 2 -6.06 9.10 6.06
C LYS A 2 -5.90 7.93 5.08
N PHE A 3 -4.74 7.27 5.13
CA PHE A 3 -4.35 6.19 4.22
C PHE A 3 -3.98 4.94 5.02
N GLU A 4 -4.83 4.58 6.00
CA GLU A 4 -4.64 3.43 6.89
C GLU A 4 -3.33 3.48 7.71
N THR A 5 -2.69 2.33 7.95
CA THR A 5 -1.52 2.15 8.82
C THR A 5 -0.43 3.19 8.52
N LEU A 6 0.17 3.73 9.58
CA LEU A 6 1.22 4.78 9.55
C LEU A 6 0.76 6.19 9.16
N SER A 7 -0.43 6.38 8.59
CA SER A 7 -0.89 7.70 8.10
C SER A 7 -1.26 8.76 9.17
N TYR A 8 -1.15 8.40 10.45
CA TYR A 8 -1.26 9.34 11.58
C TYR A 8 0.10 9.86 12.06
N LEU A 9 1.20 9.24 11.62
CA LEU A 9 2.55 9.68 11.94
C LEU A 9 2.96 10.87 11.05
N PRO A 10 4.05 11.59 11.38
CA PRO A 10 4.70 12.50 10.43
C PRO A 10 5.07 11.78 9.13
N PRO A 11 5.20 12.50 7.99
CA PRO A 11 5.70 11.92 6.75
C PRO A 11 7.03 11.19 6.97
N LEU A 12 7.10 9.94 6.53
CA LEU A 12 8.30 9.13 6.69
C LEU A 12 9.43 9.70 5.82
N SER A 13 10.63 9.79 6.38
CA SER A 13 11.83 10.04 5.59
C SER A 13 12.16 8.83 4.71
N THR A 14 13.05 9.01 3.72
CA THR A 14 13.53 7.92 2.87
C THR A 14 14.11 6.77 3.69
N GLU A 15 14.88 7.07 4.74
CA GLU A 15 15.48 6.07 5.62
C GLU A 15 14.42 5.30 6.41
N ALA A 16 13.34 5.97 6.83
CA ALA A 16 12.23 5.33 7.52
C ALA A 16 11.40 4.44 6.58
N LEU A 17 11.22 4.85 5.32
CA LEU A 17 10.58 4.03 4.28
C LEU A 17 11.38 2.76 4.00
N LEU A 18 12.69 2.88 3.80
CA LEU A 18 13.58 1.73 3.58
C LEU A 18 13.49 0.72 4.74
N LYS A 19 13.44 1.20 5.99
CA LYS A 19 13.24 0.32 7.17
C LYS A 19 11.92 -0.47 7.13
N GLN A 20 10.85 0.10 6.58
CA GLN A 20 9.57 -0.62 6.40
C GLN A 20 9.68 -1.66 5.27
N VAL A 21 10.33 -1.34 4.16
CA VAL A 21 10.59 -2.29 3.07
C VAL A 21 11.47 -3.45 3.55
N ASP A 22 12.54 -3.16 4.29
CA ASP A 22 13.39 -4.17 4.92
C ASP A 22 12.61 -5.08 5.87
N TYR A 23 11.63 -4.53 6.59
CA TYR A 23 10.76 -5.33 7.47
C TYR A 23 9.94 -6.36 6.67
N LEU A 24 9.39 -6.00 5.50
CA LEU A 24 8.72 -6.95 4.60
C LEU A 24 9.69 -8.04 4.13
N ILE A 25 10.88 -7.65 3.67
CA ILE A 25 11.91 -8.58 3.15
C ILE A 25 12.37 -9.56 4.23
N ARG A 26 12.68 -9.07 5.44
CA ARG A 26 13.08 -9.93 6.57
C ARG A 26 11.97 -10.89 6.99
N SER A 27 10.71 -10.47 6.87
CA SER A 27 9.52 -11.28 7.15
C SER A 27 9.18 -12.28 6.04
N LYS A 28 9.98 -12.33 4.96
CA LYS A 28 9.75 -13.17 3.77
C LYS A 28 8.44 -12.86 3.05
N TRP A 29 8.00 -11.60 3.09
CA TRP A 29 6.86 -11.11 2.33
C TRP A 29 7.33 -10.45 1.04
N VAL A 30 6.51 -10.53 -0.01
CA VAL A 30 6.84 -9.97 -1.34
C VAL A 30 6.30 -8.54 -1.42
N PRO A 31 7.17 -7.51 -1.53
CA PRO A 31 6.71 -6.13 -1.70
C PRO A 31 6.00 -5.93 -3.04
N CYS A 32 4.99 -5.06 -3.05
CA CYS A 32 4.30 -4.63 -4.27
C CYS A 32 3.89 -3.17 -4.14
N LEU A 33 3.91 -2.44 -5.26
CA LEU A 33 3.49 -1.05 -5.33
C LEU A 33 2.13 -0.96 -6.03
N GLU A 34 1.27 -0.07 -5.52
CA GLU A 34 -0.02 0.28 -6.11
C GLU A 34 -0.19 1.80 -6.14
N PHE A 35 -0.95 2.32 -7.10
CA PHE A 35 -1.22 3.75 -7.23
C PHE A 35 -2.65 4.01 -7.72
N SER A 36 -3.19 5.17 -7.34
CA SER A 36 -4.49 5.65 -7.81
C SER A 36 -4.55 7.18 -7.79
N LYS A 37 -5.30 7.76 -8.73
CA LYS A 37 -5.67 9.20 -8.67
C LYS A 37 -6.80 9.47 -7.68
N VAL A 38 -7.57 8.43 -7.32
CA VAL A 38 -8.66 8.47 -6.34
C VAL A 38 -8.17 7.82 -5.04
N GLY A 39 -8.05 8.62 -3.98
CA GLY A 39 -7.35 8.21 -2.75
C GLY A 39 -8.20 7.57 -1.65
N PHE A 40 -9.53 7.45 -1.82
CA PHE A 40 -10.43 6.99 -0.75
C PHE A 40 -11.55 6.11 -1.30
N ILE A 41 -12.09 5.26 -0.44
CA ILE A 41 -13.26 4.44 -0.74
C ILE A 41 -14.50 5.30 -1.02
N PHE A 42 -15.40 4.76 -1.82
CA PHE A 42 -16.72 5.32 -2.08
C PHE A 42 -17.72 4.18 -2.34
N ARG A 43 -18.98 4.50 -2.62
CA ARG A 43 -20.03 3.50 -2.91
C ARG A 43 -20.87 4.01 -4.08
N GLU A 44 -20.62 3.47 -5.26
CA GLU A 44 -21.30 3.80 -6.51
C GLU A 44 -22.12 2.60 -7.01
N HIS A 45 -21.55 1.39 -6.97
CA HIS A 45 -22.13 0.23 -7.66
C HIS A 45 -23.01 -0.65 -6.75
N ASN A 46 -22.79 -0.64 -5.43
CA ASN A 46 -23.62 -1.37 -4.47
C ASN A 46 -23.47 -0.81 -3.04
N ALA A 47 -24.47 -1.05 -2.19
CA ALA A 47 -24.50 -0.66 -0.79
C ALA A 47 -24.69 -1.83 0.21
N SER A 48 -24.55 -3.08 -0.21
CA SER A 48 -24.63 -4.25 0.67
C SER A 48 -23.52 -4.28 1.74
N PRO A 49 -23.71 -4.98 2.88
CA PRO A 49 -22.68 -5.14 3.89
C PRO A 49 -21.36 -5.68 3.30
N GLY A 50 -20.23 -5.05 3.65
CA GLY A 50 -18.89 -5.45 3.17
C GLY A 50 -18.53 -4.96 1.75
N TYR A 51 -19.45 -4.32 1.02
CA TYR A 51 -19.18 -3.77 -0.31
C TYR A 51 -18.80 -2.29 -0.27
N TYR A 52 -17.63 -1.98 -0.84
CA TYR A 52 -17.10 -0.64 -1.06
C TYR A 52 -16.31 -0.58 -2.39
N ASP A 53 -16.51 0.47 -3.16
CA ASP A 53 -15.71 0.80 -4.34
C ASP A 53 -14.44 1.56 -3.94
N GLY A 54 -13.45 1.63 -4.84
CA GLY A 54 -12.20 2.35 -4.59
C GLY A 54 -11.24 1.68 -3.60
N ARG A 55 -11.51 0.42 -3.19
CA ARG A 55 -10.58 -0.39 -2.37
C ARG A 55 -9.36 -0.87 -3.16
N TYR A 56 -9.55 -1.26 -4.43
CA TYR A 56 -8.45 -1.69 -5.31
C TYR A 56 -7.83 -0.49 -6.01
N TRP A 57 -6.50 -0.47 -6.07
CA TRP A 57 -5.70 0.48 -6.83
C TRP A 57 -4.98 -0.21 -8.00
N THR A 58 -4.39 0.57 -8.90
CA THR A 58 -3.66 0.03 -10.05
C THR A 58 -2.29 -0.47 -9.62
N MET A 59 -1.97 -1.72 -9.93
CA MET A 59 -0.66 -2.30 -9.68
C MET A 59 0.43 -1.60 -10.50
N TRP A 60 1.56 -1.27 -9.88
CA TRP A 60 2.75 -0.79 -10.57
C TRP A 60 3.67 -1.96 -10.90
N LYS A 61 3.79 -2.28 -12.20
CA LYS A 61 4.53 -3.45 -12.70
C LYS A 61 3.95 -4.76 -12.15
N LEU A 62 4.71 -5.46 -11.30
CA LEU A 62 4.39 -6.75 -10.70
C LEU A 62 4.97 -6.82 -9.28
N PRO A 63 4.50 -7.74 -8.41
CA PRO A 63 5.15 -8.01 -7.13
C PRO A 63 6.64 -8.33 -7.32
N MET A 64 7.47 -7.82 -6.42
CA MET A 64 8.93 -7.90 -6.52
C MET A 64 9.44 -9.25 -6.01
N PHE A 65 9.10 -10.34 -6.71
CA PHE A 65 9.51 -11.70 -6.33
C PHE A 65 11.04 -11.83 -6.26
N GLY A 66 11.54 -12.42 -5.17
CA GLY A 66 12.97 -12.58 -4.93
C GLY A 66 13.70 -11.31 -4.49
N CYS A 67 12.98 -10.23 -4.15
CA CYS A 67 13.56 -8.99 -3.65
C CYS A 67 14.37 -9.23 -2.35
N THR A 68 15.63 -8.77 -2.36
CA THR A 68 16.55 -8.83 -1.21
C THR A 68 17.17 -7.48 -0.87
N ASP A 69 16.85 -6.43 -1.62
CA ASP A 69 17.37 -5.08 -1.45
C ASP A 69 16.19 -4.10 -1.40
N ALA A 70 16.17 -3.25 -0.38
CA ALA A 70 15.12 -2.25 -0.21
C ALA A 70 15.24 -1.04 -1.15
N THR A 71 16.40 -0.87 -1.81
CA THR A 71 16.69 0.27 -2.69
C THR A 71 16.21 0.10 -4.13
#